data_AF-A0A3D0NF60-F1
#
_entry.id   AF-A0A3D0NF60-F1
#
_cell.length_a   1.000
_cell.length_b   1.000
_cell.length_c   1.000
_cell.angle_alpha   90.00
_cell.angle_beta   90.00
_cell.angle_gamma   90.00
#
_symmetry.space_group_name_H-M   'P 1'
#
loop_
_entity.id
_entity.type
_entity.pdbx_description
1 polymer ?
#
loop_
_entity_poly.entity_id
_entity_poly.type
_entity_poly.pdbx_seq_one_letter_code
_entity_poly.pdbx_strand_id
1 'polypeptide(L)'
;GFYDKPFMKFERLLETYLSYAPVGFRSFTKAMPLWLKQKLHLPREIRRGLKGQYKKRIVFTEHHESHAASAFFPSPFEEAAIVTLDGVGEWATASIGVGTGNQIRLTHELHFPHSIGLLYSAFTYYCGFRVNSGEYKLMGLAPYGEPKYADLIREHLIDIKPDGSFRLDMSYFNYCQGLTMTSEKFHRLFGLPPRTAEGAMNQKYMDLAASIQQVTEEVMLKVVAY
;
A
#
# COMPACT_ATOMS: atom_id res chain seq x y z
N GLY A 1 -8.42 9.11 -9.69
CA GLY A 1 -9.85 9.06 -9.30
C GLY A 1 -9.94 8.53 -7.89
N PHE A 2 -11.01 8.87 -7.15
CA PHE A 2 -11.24 8.34 -5.80
C PHE A 2 -12.30 7.24 -5.93
N TYR A 3 -11.86 6.01 -6.20
CA TYR A 3 -12.72 4.84 -6.39
C TYR A 3 -12.50 3.90 -5.22
N ASP A 4 -13.36 3.96 -4.21
CA ASP A 4 -13.37 3.00 -3.12
C ASP A 4 -14.83 2.69 -2.76
N LYS A 5 -15.16 1.43 -2.43
CA LYS A 5 -16.42 1.11 -1.74
C LYS A 5 -16.35 1.63 -0.29
N PRO A 6 -17.15 2.65 0.09
CA PRO A 6 -16.98 3.29 1.40
C PRO A 6 -17.19 2.35 2.59
N PHE A 7 -18.09 1.37 2.48
CA PHE A 7 -18.35 0.43 3.57
C PHE A 7 -17.17 -0.52 3.83
N MET A 8 -16.56 -1.12 2.80
CA MET A 8 -15.44 -2.05 2.98
C MET A 8 -14.20 -1.32 3.52
N LYS A 9 -13.94 -0.11 3.03
CA LYS A 9 -12.86 0.73 3.56
C LYS A 9 -13.10 1.15 5.01
N PHE A 10 -14.36 1.40 5.38
CA PHE A 10 -14.75 1.69 6.75
C PHE A 10 -14.55 0.48 7.67
N GLU A 11 -14.99 -0.70 7.24
CA GLU A 11 -14.79 -1.98 7.93
C GLU A 11 -13.31 -2.25 8.18
N ARG A 12 -12.44 -2.12 7.17
CA ARG A 12 -10.98 -2.25 7.38
C ARG A 12 -10.47 -1.30 8.45
N LEU A 13 -10.84 -0.03 8.38
CA LEU A 13 -10.38 0.95 9.36
C LEU A 13 -10.85 0.53 10.77
N LEU A 14 -12.12 0.14 10.90
CA LEU A 14 -12.70 -0.32 12.17
C LEU A 14 -11.98 -1.57 12.70
N GLU A 15 -11.83 -2.61 11.89
CA GLU A 15 -11.15 -3.85 12.28
C GLU A 15 -9.67 -3.64 12.60
N THR A 16 -8.97 -2.81 11.82
CA THR A 16 -7.57 -2.45 12.09
C THR A 16 -7.47 -1.75 13.44
N TYR A 17 -8.33 -0.77 13.70
CA TYR A 17 -8.31 -0.05 14.97
C TYR A 17 -8.68 -0.92 16.18
N LEU A 18 -9.61 -1.87 16.00
CA LEU A 18 -10.02 -2.83 17.04
C LEU A 18 -8.94 -3.88 17.32
N SER A 19 -8.30 -4.42 16.28
CA SER A 19 -7.24 -5.43 16.38
C SER A 19 -5.98 -4.90 17.09
N TYR A 20 -5.84 -3.58 17.18
CA TYR A 20 -4.70 -2.89 17.79
C TYR A 20 -5.10 -1.95 18.93
N ALA A 21 -6.22 -2.25 19.59
CA ALA A 21 -6.59 -1.59 20.85
C ALA A 21 -5.56 -1.89 21.95
N PRO A 22 -5.22 -0.93 22.83
CA PRO A 22 -5.85 0.40 22.99
C PRO A 22 -5.20 1.53 22.16
N VAL A 23 -4.06 1.31 21.51
CA VAL A 23 -3.29 2.37 20.83
C VAL A 23 -4.02 2.88 19.57
N GLY A 24 -4.68 1.99 18.83
CA GLY A 24 -5.49 2.33 17.65
C GLY A 24 -6.71 3.22 17.93
N PHE A 25 -7.16 3.31 19.19
CA PHE A 25 -8.39 4.03 19.58
C PHE A 25 -8.28 5.56 19.43
N ARG A 26 -7.08 6.14 19.60
CA ARG A 26 -6.87 7.59 19.37
C ARG A 26 -6.97 7.96 17.89
N SER A 27 -6.50 7.11 16.99
CA SER A 27 -6.63 7.30 15.55
C SER A 27 -8.07 7.07 15.08
N PHE A 28 -8.73 6.06 15.65
CA PHE A 28 -10.16 5.78 15.47
C PHE A 28 -11.04 7.01 15.77
N THR A 29 -10.90 7.62 16.95
CA THR A 29 -11.75 8.76 17.36
C THR A 29 -11.60 10.00 16.47
N LYS A 30 -10.46 10.19 15.80
CA LYS A 30 -10.25 11.28 14.83
C LYS A 30 -10.80 10.97 13.44
N ALA A 31 -10.66 9.74 12.96
CA ALA A 31 -11.09 9.35 11.61
C ALA A 31 -12.60 9.06 11.54
N MET A 32 -13.17 8.49 12.60
CA MET A 32 -14.54 7.98 12.65
C MET A 32 -15.63 9.04 12.39
N PRO A 33 -15.54 10.28 12.90
CA PRO A 33 -16.57 11.30 12.65
C PRO A 33 -16.66 11.73 11.18
N LEU A 34 -15.54 11.77 10.45
CA LEU A 34 -15.52 12.10 9.02
C LEU A 34 -16.17 10.99 8.19
N TRP A 35 -15.86 9.73 8.54
CA TRP A 35 -16.40 8.56 7.86
C TRP A 35 -17.92 8.43 8.06
N LEU A 36 -18.37 8.52 9.30
CA LEU A 36 -19.80 8.43 9.65
C LEU A 36 -20.63 9.58 9.07
N LYS A 37 -20.10 10.81 9.04
CA LYS A 37 -20.86 11.97 8.56
C LYS A 37 -20.86 12.14 7.03
N GLN A 38 -19.76 11.79 6.36
CA GLN A 38 -19.59 12.12 4.94
C GLN A 38 -19.40 10.88 4.05
N LYS A 39 -18.48 9.98 4.39
CA LYS A 39 -18.10 8.88 3.48
C LYS A 39 -19.15 7.79 3.38
N LEU A 40 -19.88 7.46 4.45
CA LEU A 40 -21.01 6.52 4.38
C LEU A 40 -22.24 7.11 3.69
N HIS A 41 -22.35 8.44 3.65
CA HIS A 41 -23.45 9.15 2.99
C HIS A 41 -23.03 9.76 1.64
N LEU A 42 -21.98 9.23 1.02
CA LEU A 42 -21.38 9.80 -0.20
C LEU A 42 -22.39 9.99 -1.35
N PRO A 43 -23.34 9.06 -1.63
CA PRO A 43 -24.38 9.30 -2.63
C PRO A 43 -25.24 10.53 -2.35
N ARG A 44 -25.56 10.78 -1.07
CA ARG A 44 -26.35 11.95 -0.64
C ARG A 44 -25.55 13.23 -0.85
N GLU A 45 -24.27 13.24 -0.47
CA GLU A 45 -23.39 14.39 -0.64
C GLU A 45 -23.14 14.70 -2.12
N ILE A 46 -22.92 13.69 -2.96
CA ILE A 46 -22.81 13.85 -4.42
C ILE A 46 -24.10 14.45 -4.99
N ARG A 47 -25.27 13.90 -4.65
CA ARG A 47 -26.56 14.43 -5.13
C ARG A 47 -26.79 15.86 -4.66
N ARG A 48 -26.45 16.18 -3.41
CA ARG A 48 -26.54 17.54 -2.87
C ARG A 48 -25.61 18.50 -3.60
N GLY A 49 -24.36 18.12 -3.83
CA GLY A 49 -23.38 18.93 -4.58
C GLY A 49 -23.80 19.18 -6.02
N LEU A 50 -24.45 18.20 -6.66
CA LEU A 50 -25.03 18.32 -8.00
C LEU A 50 -26.44 18.93 -8.00
N LYS A 51 -26.88 19.55 -6.89
CA LYS A 51 -28.18 20.21 -6.73
C LYS A 51 -29.38 19.34 -7.13
N GLY A 52 -29.28 18.02 -6.96
CA GLY A 52 -30.31 17.06 -7.35
C GLY A 52 -30.53 16.92 -8.86
N GLN A 53 -29.70 17.54 -9.70
CA GLN A 53 -29.83 17.48 -11.16
C GLN A 53 -29.45 16.10 -11.71
N TYR A 54 -28.48 15.43 -11.08
CA TYR A 54 -28.11 14.07 -11.43
C TYR A 54 -29.02 13.04 -10.74
N LYS A 55 -29.91 12.42 -11.51
CA LYS A 55 -30.90 11.44 -11.01
C LYS A 55 -30.52 9.97 -11.26
N LYS A 56 -29.52 9.73 -12.12
CA LYS A 56 -29.08 8.37 -12.48
C LYS A 56 -28.46 7.63 -11.28
N ARG A 57 -28.31 6.31 -11.43
CA ARG A 57 -27.68 5.45 -10.42
C ARG A 57 -26.22 5.87 -10.22
N ILE A 58 -25.82 6.01 -8.96
CA ILE A 58 -24.41 6.17 -8.57
C ILE A 58 -23.91 4.76 -8.22
N VAL A 59 -22.79 4.37 -8.81
CA VAL A 59 -22.17 3.05 -8.61
C VAL A 59 -20.80 3.25 -8.00
N PHE A 60 -20.44 2.39 -7.06
CA PHE A 60 -19.10 2.30 -6.49
C PHE A 60 -18.51 0.95 -6.89
N THR A 61 -17.38 1.00 -7.59
CA THR A 61 -16.57 -0.15 -7.97
C THR A 61 -15.49 -0.39 -6.92
N GLU A 62 -14.85 -1.56 -6.96
CA GLU A 62 -13.69 -1.82 -6.08
C GLU A 62 -12.46 -1.05 -6.56
N HIS A 63 -11.58 -0.69 -5.63
CA HIS A 63 -10.38 0.08 -5.92
C HIS A 63 -9.46 -0.64 -6.90
N HIS A 64 -9.10 -1.88 -6.60
CA HIS A 64 -8.20 -2.68 -7.42
C HIS A 64 -8.84 -3.07 -8.76
N GLU A 65 -10.15 -3.34 -8.78
CA GLU A 65 -10.90 -3.54 -10.02
C GLU A 65 -10.87 -2.29 -10.91
N SER A 66 -10.96 -1.09 -10.31
CA SER A 66 -10.88 0.17 -11.05
C SER A 66 -9.48 0.39 -11.63
N HIS A 67 -8.42 0.04 -10.89
CA HIS A 67 -7.04 0.04 -11.40
C HIS A 67 -6.88 -0.94 -12.57
N ALA A 68 -7.30 -2.18 -12.38
CA ALA A 68 -7.28 -3.21 -13.42
C ALA A 68 -8.00 -2.76 -14.70
N ALA A 69 -9.21 -2.20 -14.56
CA ALA A 69 -9.99 -1.65 -15.67
C ALA A 69 -9.28 -0.50 -16.38
N SER A 70 -8.67 0.41 -15.62
CA SER A 70 -7.95 1.56 -16.19
C SER A 70 -6.67 1.16 -16.93
N ALA A 71 -6.11 -0.02 -16.65
CA ALA A 71 -4.93 -0.55 -17.32
C ALA A 71 -5.31 -1.44 -18.52
N PHE A 72 -6.26 -2.36 -18.35
CA PHE A 72 -6.62 -3.38 -19.35
C PHE A 72 -7.42 -2.82 -20.53
N PHE A 73 -8.51 -2.09 -20.28
CA PHE A 73 -9.39 -1.63 -21.36
C PHE A 73 -8.74 -0.66 -22.38
N PRO A 74 -7.78 0.21 -22.01
CA PRO A 74 -7.03 0.97 -23.00
C PRO A 74 -5.80 0.23 -23.56
N SER A 75 -5.49 -0.95 -23.05
CA SER A 75 -4.37 -1.75 -23.56
C SER A 75 -4.69 -2.31 -24.95
N PRO A 76 -3.67 -2.62 -25.78
CA PRO A 76 -3.89 -3.16 -27.12
C PRO A 76 -4.21 -4.67 -27.12
N PHE A 77 -4.35 -5.31 -25.96
CA PHE A 77 -4.49 -6.75 -25.83
C PHE A 77 -5.95 -7.17 -25.69
N GLU A 78 -6.39 -8.14 -26.49
CA GLU A 78 -7.72 -8.76 -26.36
C GLU A 78 -7.81 -9.61 -25.10
N GLU A 79 -6.69 -10.23 -24.70
CA GLU A 79 -6.57 -11.03 -23.48
C GLU A 79 -5.21 -10.74 -22.83
N ALA A 80 -5.20 -10.47 -21.53
CA ALA A 80 -3.98 -10.18 -20.78
C ALA A 80 -4.10 -10.55 -19.30
N ALA A 81 -2.98 -10.98 -18.70
CA ALA A 81 -2.83 -11.00 -17.26
C ALA A 81 -2.79 -9.56 -16.73
N ILE A 82 -3.43 -9.33 -15.59
CA ILE A 82 -3.50 -8.03 -14.92
C ILE A 82 -2.91 -8.19 -13.52
N VAL A 83 -1.92 -7.36 -13.20
CA VAL A 83 -1.31 -7.29 -11.88
C VAL A 83 -1.42 -5.87 -11.36
N THR A 84 -2.03 -5.70 -10.18
CA THR A 84 -2.09 -4.43 -9.45
C THR A 84 -1.34 -4.58 -8.14
N LEU A 85 -0.33 -3.74 -7.91
CA LEU A 85 0.43 -3.66 -6.66
C LEU A 85 0.30 -2.25 -6.11
N ASP A 86 -0.20 -2.12 -4.89
CA ASP A 86 -0.52 -0.83 -4.27
C ASP A 86 -0.16 -0.80 -2.78
N GLY A 87 -0.21 0.38 -2.18
CA GLY A 87 -0.16 0.59 -0.73
C GLY A 87 -1.33 -0.10 -0.05
N VAL A 88 -2.55 0.44 -0.21
CA VAL A 88 -3.80 -0.13 0.34
C VAL A 88 -5.03 0.42 -0.40
N GLY A 89 -5.83 -0.48 -0.99
CA GLY A 89 -7.20 -0.19 -1.44
C GLY A 89 -8.22 -0.22 -0.29
N GLU A 90 -9.33 -0.94 -0.49
CA GLU A 90 -10.25 -1.25 0.61
C GLU A 90 -9.64 -2.27 1.58
N TRP A 91 -9.13 -3.37 1.06
CA TRP A 91 -8.40 -4.43 1.78
C TRP A 91 -7.22 -4.92 0.97
N ALA A 92 -7.42 -5.08 -0.34
CA ALA A 92 -6.39 -5.47 -1.27
C ALA A 92 -5.17 -4.51 -1.24
N THR A 93 -4.00 -5.12 -1.34
CA THR A 93 -2.68 -4.49 -1.44
C THR A 93 -1.95 -5.01 -2.68
N ALA A 94 -2.30 -6.22 -3.11
CA ALA A 94 -1.98 -6.76 -4.42
C ALA A 94 -3.21 -7.48 -4.98
N SER A 95 -3.39 -7.47 -6.30
CA SER A 95 -4.36 -8.33 -6.98
C SER A 95 -3.83 -8.83 -8.32
N ILE A 96 -4.20 -10.07 -8.66
CA ILE A 96 -3.89 -10.73 -9.93
C ILE A 96 -5.20 -11.19 -10.59
N GLY A 97 -5.31 -11.02 -11.89
CA GLY A 97 -6.46 -11.47 -12.65
C GLY A 97 -6.18 -11.59 -14.15
N VAL A 98 -7.26 -11.85 -14.89
CA VAL A 98 -7.24 -11.91 -16.35
C VAL A 98 -8.29 -10.97 -16.89
N GLY A 99 -7.90 -10.17 -17.87
CA GLY A 99 -8.82 -9.42 -18.73
C GLY A 99 -9.03 -10.16 -20.04
N THR A 100 -10.27 -10.24 -20.50
CA THR A 100 -10.62 -10.81 -21.81
C THR A 100 -11.76 -10.00 -22.43
N GLY A 101 -11.52 -9.39 -23.59
CA GLY A 101 -12.45 -8.51 -24.28
C GLY A 101 -12.94 -7.36 -23.38
N ASN A 102 -14.20 -7.42 -22.97
CA ASN A 102 -14.83 -6.41 -22.09
C ASN A 102 -15.01 -6.87 -20.63
N GLN A 103 -14.35 -7.95 -20.23
CA GLN A 103 -14.48 -8.52 -18.88
C GLN A 103 -13.13 -8.55 -18.16
N ILE A 104 -13.19 -8.39 -16.83
CA ILE A 104 -12.05 -8.53 -15.94
C ILE A 104 -12.45 -9.51 -14.83
N ARG A 105 -11.59 -10.48 -14.55
CA ARG A 105 -11.75 -11.40 -13.44
C ARG A 105 -10.49 -11.38 -12.58
N LEU A 106 -10.58 -10.71 -11.43
CA LEU A 106 -9.58 -10.82 -10.37
C LEU A 106 -9.73 -12.18 -9.68
N THR A 107 -8.62 -12.86 -9.45
CA THR A 107 -8.59 -14.26 -8.99
C THR A 107 -7.81 -14.43 -7.69
N HIS A 108 -6.81 -13.59 -7.46
CA HIS A 108 -5.95 -13.65 -6.29
C HIS A 108 -5.75 -12.26 -5.73
N GLU A 109 -5.69 -12.15 -4.41
CA GLU A 109 -5.39 -10.90 -3.72
C GLU A 109 -4.48 -11.16 -2.52
N LEU A 110 -3.61 -10.19 -2.24
CA LEU A 110 -3.00 -10.02 -0.93
C LEU A 110 -3.72 -8.88 -0.22
N HIS A 111 -3.90 -9.03 1.09
CA HIS A 111 -4.64 -8.08 1.90
C HIS A 111 -3.75 -7.38 2.92
N PHE A 112 -4.17 -6.18 3.27
CA PHE A 112 -3.64 -5.43 4.41
C PHE A 112 -3.64 -6.31 5.67
N PRO A 113 -2.57 -6.31 6.49
CA PRO A 113 -1.47 -5.35 6.49
C PRO A 113 -0.27 -5.72 5.60
N HIS A 114 -0.31 -6.85 4.92
CA HIS A 114 0.82 -7.30 4.10
C HIS A 114 0.78 -6.57 2.75
N SER A 115 1.71 -5.64 2.55
CA SER A 115 1.76 -4.79 1.36
C SER A 115 3.19 -4.49 0.96
N ILE A 116 3.54 -4.77 -0.30
CA ILE A 116 4.84 -4.42 -0.86
C ILE A 116 4.99 -2.89 -0.95
N GLY A 117 3.89 -2.18 -1.23
CA GLY A 117 3.84 -0.72 -1.22
C GLY A 117 4.12 -0.14 0.16
N LEU A 118 3.48 -0.67 1.22
CA LEU A 118 3.72 -0.20 2.58
C LEU A 118 5.10 -0.58 3.12
N LEU A 119 5.66 -1.73 2.69
CA LEU A 119 7.04 -2.08 2.96
C LEU A 119 7.97 -1.01 2.38
N TYR A 120 7.80 -0.68 1.09
CA TYR A 120 8.60 0.36 0.42
C TYR A 120 8.41 1.75 1.05
N SER A 121 7.18 2.11 1.44
CA SER A 121 6.89 3.35 2.17
C SER A 121 7.53 3.36 3.57
N ALA A 122 7.73 2.22 4.23
CA ALA A 122 8.42 2.16 5.51
C ALA A 122 9.90 2.54 5.38
N PHE A 123 10.58 2.08 4.33
CA PHE A 123 11.93 2.53 3.99
C PHE A 123 11.96 3.98 3.53
N THR A 124 10.93 4.43 2.80
CA THR A 124 10.80 5.82 2.37
C THR A 124 10.76 6.75 3.59
N TYR A 125 9.93 6.40 4.57
CA TYR A 125 9.86 7.08 5.86
C TYR A 125 11.20 7.02 6.60
N TYR A 126 11.83 5.85 6.67
CA TYR A 126 13.06 5.64 7.42
C TYR A 126 14.25 6.41 6.85
N CYS A 127 14.30 6.60 5.53
CA CYS A 127 15.27 7.47 4.85
C CYS A 127 14.88 8.95 4.90
N GLY A 128 13.87 9.34 5.69
CA GLY A 128 13.47 10.72 5.94
C GLY A 128 12.70 11.38 4.81
N PHE A 129 12.09 10.58 3.92
CA PHE A 129 11.22 11.09 2.87
C PHE A 129 9.75 11.01 3.29
N ARG A 130 8.91 11.83 2.64
CA ARG A 130 7.48 11.90 2.93
C ARG A 130 6.74 10.73 2.29
N VAL A 131 6.07 9.92 3.09
CA VAL A 131 5.21 8.82 2.64
C VAL A 131 4.09 9.33 1.73
N ASN A 132 3.73 8.54 0.70
CA ASN A 132 2.78 8.84 -0.38
C ASN A 132 3.22 9.94 -1.36
N SER A 133 4.45 10.44 -1.25
CA SER A 133 4.99 11.44 -2.17
C SER A 133 6.52 11.45 -2.24
N GLY A 134 7.18 10.41 -1.74
CA GLY A 134 8.62 10.38 -1.51
C GLY A 134 9.27 9.08 -1.96
N GLU A 135 8.45 8.10 -2.32
CA GLU A 135 8.84 6.78 -2.80
C GLU A 135 9.73 6.90 -4.05
N TYR A 136 9.42 7.84 -4.95
CA TYR A 136 10.26 8.12 -6.11
C TYR A 136 11.64 8.71 -5.74
N LYS A 137 11.76 9.42 -4.61
CA LYS A 137 13.04 9.93 -4.12
C LYS A 137 13.88 8.80 -3.53
N LEU A 138 13.24 7.86 -2.83
CA LEU A 138 13.91 6.65 -2.36
C LEU A 138 14.43 5.83 -3.55
N MET A 139 13.60 5.66 -4.59
CA MET A 139 14.01 4.99 -5.83
C MET A 139 15.18 5.71 -6.50
N GLY A 140 15.13 7.05 -6.57
CA GLY A 140 16.24 7.86 -7.10
C GLY A 140 17.50 7.84 -6.22
N LEU A 141 17.38 7.48 -4.94
CA LEU A 141 18.52 7.31 -4.03
C LEU A 141 19.20 5.94 -4.19
N ALA A 142 18.45 4.91 -4.62
CA ALA A 142 18.93 3.54 -4.72
C ALA A 142 20.23 3.38 -5.55
N PRO A 143 20.43 4.05 -6.70
CA PRO A 143 21.67 3.91 -7.48
C PRO A 143 22.94 4.44 -6.80
N TYR A 144 22.82 5.17 -5.69
CA TYR A 144 23.96 5.68 -4.92
C TYR A 144 24.38 4.74 -3.78
N GLY A 145 23.68 3.61 -3.62
CA GLY A 145 23.93 2.62 -2.58
C GLY A 145 24.31 1.26 -3.13
N GLU A 146 24.77 0.41 -2.23
CA GLU A 146 24.98 -1.02 -2.46
C GLU A 146 23.93 -1.81 -1.69
N PRO A 147 23.34 -2.89 -2.24
CA PRO A 147 22.22 -3.62 -1.63
C PRO A 147 22.64 -4.56 -0.47
N LYS A 148 23.47 -4.05 0.45
CA LYS A 148 24.08 -4.80 1.57
C LYS A 148 23.08 -5.35 2.59
N TYR A 149 21.87 -4.81 2.62
CA TYR A 149 20.83 -5.19 3.57
C TYR A 149 19.73 -6.05 2.94
N ALA A 150 19.83 -6.41 1.65
CA ALA A 150 18.79 -7.14 0.96
C ALA A 150 18.51 -8.51 1.63
N ASP A 151 19.56 -9.23 2.05
CA ASP A 151 19.41 -10.51 2.74
C ASP A 151 18.77 -10.35 4.12
N LEU A 152 19.13 -9.30 4.86
CA LEU A 152 18.52 -9.00 6.15
C LEU A 152 17.02 -8.68 6.03
N ILE A 153 16.63 -8.01 4.94
CA ILE A 153 15.23 -7.75 4.62
C ILE A 153 14.49 -9.07 4.34
N ARG A 154 15.07 -9.96 3.52
CA ARG A 154 14.48 -11.27 3.21
C ARG A 154 14.37 -12.18 4.44
N GLU A 155 15.35 -12.14 5.32
CA GLU A 155 15.38 -12.99 6.51
C GLU A 155 14.37 -12.56 7.57
N HIS A 156 14.18 -11.25 7.75
CA HIS A 156 13.43 -10.73 8.89
C HIS A 156 12.13 -10.01 8.55
N LEU A 157 12.06 -9.29 7.42
CA LEU A 157 10.93 -8.40 7.15
C LEU A 157 9.86 -9.04 6.28
N ILE A 158 10.25 -9.91 5.35
CA ILE A 158 9.34 -10.45 4.33
C ILE A 158 9.62 -11.93 4.04
N ASP A 159 8.59 -12.76 4.17
CA ASP A 159 8.59 -14.17 3.77
C ASP A 159 7.95 -14.28 2.38
N ILE A 160 8.79 -14.42 1.34
CA ILE A 160 8.39 -14.48 -0.07
C ILE A 160 8.26 -15.94 -0.51
N LYS A 161 7.10 -16.32 -1.02
CA LYS A 161 6.82 -17.67 -1.52
C LYS A 161 7.18 -17.82 -3.01
N PRO A 162 7.36 -19.06 -3.49
CA PRO A 162 7.69 -19.31 -4.90
C PRO A 162 6.65 -18.78 -5.89
N ASP A 163 5.38 -18.69 -5.48
CA ASP A 163 4.26 -18.17 -6.27
C ASP A 163 4.15 -16.63 -6.25
N GLY A 164 5.12 -15.94 -5.64
CA GLY A 164 5.12 -14.49 -5.49
C GLY A 164 4.22 -13.96 -4.37
N SER A 165 3.45 -14.81 -3.69
CA SER A 165 2.74 -14.41 -2.48
C SER A 165 3.75 -14.14 -1.36
N PHE A 166 3.40 -13.23 -0.43
CA PHE A 166 4.30 -12.89 0.66
C PHE A 166 3.56 -12.48 1.92
N ARG A 167 4.27 -12.58 3.05
CA ARG A 167 3.84 -12.03 4.34
C ARG A 167 4.94 -11.20 4.95
N LEU A 168 4.54 -10.13 5.63
CA LEU A 168 5.45 -9.25 6.38
C LEU A 168 5.45 -9.63 7.86
N ASP A 169 6.62 -9.59 8.51
CA ASP A 169 6.68 -9.62 9.98
C ASP A 169 6.25 -8.23 10.51
N MET A 170 4.99 -8.17 10.95
CA MET A 170 4.37 -6.94 11.41
C MET A 170 5.01 -6.33 12.67
N SER A 171 5.83 -7.08 13.42
CA SER A 171 6.53 -6.54 14.59
C SER A 171 7.59 -5.49 14.27
N TYR A 172 7.99 -5.37 13.00
CA TYR A 172 8.90 -4.33 12.50
C TYR A 172 8.19 -3.03 12.09
N PHE A 173 6.85 -3.03 12.05
CA PHE A 173 6.08 -1.93 11.47
C PHE A 173 5.07 -1.36 12.45
N ASN A 174 4.87 -0.05 12.35
CA ASN A 174 3.91 0.68 13.19
C ASN A 174 2.72 1.21 12.39
N TYR A 175 2.71 1.12 11.05
CA TYR A 175 1.68 1.76 10.22
C TYR A 175 0.25 1.25 10.44
N CYS A 176 0.06 0.11 11.13
CA CYS A 176 -1.26 -0.35 11.54
C CYS A 176 -1.79 0.33 12.82
N GLN A 177 -0.93 0.90 13.66
CA GLN A 177 -1.28 1.29 15.04
C GLN A 177 -0.76 2.67 15.46
N GLY A 178 0.35 3.10 14.87
CA GLY A 178 1.15 4.24 15.31
C GLY A 178 1.10 5.44 14.36
N LEU A 179 1.80 6.50 14.76
CA LEU A 179 2.02 7.72 13.95
C LEU A 179 3.28 7.60 13.07
N THR A 180 3.98 6.48 13.12
CA THR A 180 5.23 6.20 12.38
C THR A 180 5.07 4.95 11.53
N MET A 181 5.94 4.77 10.52
CA MET A 181 5.91 3.58 9.67
C MET A 181 6.69 2.40 10.28
N THR A 182 7.81 2.68 10.96
CA THR A 182 8.76 1.67 11.48
C THR A 182 8.76 1.60 13.00
N SER A 183 9.02 0.41 13.55
CA SER A 183 9.11 0.15 14.99
C SER A 183 10.56 0.22 15.51
N GLU A 184 10.74 0.22 16.83
CA GLU A 184 12.07 0.11 17.46
C GLU A 184 12.82 -1.17 17.05
N LYS A 185 12.09 -2.26 16.74
CA LYS A 185 12.69 -3.51 16.24
C LYS A 185 13.34 -3.29 14.88
N PHE A 186 12.73 -2.47 14.02
CA PHE A 186 13.27 -2.07 12.71
C PHE A 186 14.54 -1.21 12.90
N HIS A 187 14.52 -0.28 13.84
CA HIS A 187 15.67 0.60 14.10
C HIS A 187 16.87 -0.19 14.60
N ARG A 188 16.63 -1.15 15.52
CA ARG A 188 17.67 -2.08 15.99
C ARG A 188 18.21 -2.96 14.88
N LEU A 189 17.36 -3.43 13.96
CA LEU A 189 17.77 -4.29 12.85
C LEU A 189 18.79 -3.61 11.93
N PHE A 190 18.57 -2.35 11.59
CA PHE A 190 19.46 -1.60 10.68
C PHE A 190 20.49 -0.72 11.40
N GLY A 191 20.44 -0.67 12.73
CA GLY A 191 21.41 0.05 13.57
C GLY A 191 21.42 1.55 13.35
N LEU A 192 20.27 2.15 12.99
CA LEU A 192 20.10 3.58 12.79
C LEU A 192 18.74 4.03 13.35
N PRO A 193 18.57 5.32 13.66
CA PRO A 193 17.24 5.90 13.80
C PRO A 193 16.65 6.23 12.41
N PRO A 194 15.35 6.53 12.29
CA PRO A 194 14.81 7.16 11.08
C PRO A 194 15.47 8.53 10.85
N ARG A 195 15.83 8.83 9.59
CA ARG A 195 16.39 10.12 9.21
C ARG A 195 15.34 11.22 9.32
N THR A 196 15.71 12.39 9.83
CA THR A 196 14.87 13.60 9.71
C THR A 196 14.93 14.13 8.28
N ALA A 197 13.94 14.95 7.87
CA ALA A 197 13.91 15.47 6.50
C ALA A 197 15.16 16.30 6.17
N GLU A 198 15.63 17.10 7.12
CA GLU A 198 16.81 17.97 7.06
C GLU A 198 18.12 17.26 7.47
N GLY A 199 18.05 16.02 7.94
CA GLY A 199 19.21 15.27 8.41
C GLY A 199 20.19 14.94 7.28
N ALA A 200 21.48 14.86 7.57
CA ALA A 200 22.48 14.48 6.58
C ALA A 200 22.19 13.09 6.00
N MET A 201 22.26 12.98 4.67
CA MET A 201 22.21 11.68 3.99
C MET A 201 23.58 11.00 4.14
N ASN A 202 23.57 9.71 4.47
CA ASN A 202 24.80 8.92 4.61
C ASN A 202 24.71 7.64 3.77
N GLN A 203 25.85 6.96 3.62
CA GLN A 203 25.94 5.76 2.80
C GLN A 203 24.99 4.64 3.26
N LYS A 204 24.76 4.49 4.57
CA LYS A 204 23.86 3.45 5.08
C LYS A 204 22.42 3.63 4.60
N TYR A 205 21.90 4.86 4.54
CA TYR A 205 20.56 5.11 3.99
C TYR A 205 20.48 4.87 2.48
N MET A 206 21.55 5.15 1.74
CA MET A 206 21.65 4.81 0.32
C MET A 206 21.67 3.30 0.12
N ASP A 207 22.48 2.58 0.92
CA ASP A 207 22.56 1.12 0.90
C ASP A 207 21.21 0.47 1.26
N LEU A 208 20.46 1.04 2.21
CA LEU A 208 19.09 0.62 2.53
C LEU A 208 18.13 0.85 1.36
N ALA A 209 18.24 2.00 0.66
CA ALA A 209 17.43 2.30 -0.52
C ALA A 209 17.71 1.31 -1.67
N ALA A 210 18.99 1.02 -1.94
CA ALA A 210 19.40 -0.01 -2.91
C ALA A 210 18.85 -1.39 -2.54
N SER A 211 18.95 -1.76 -1.26
CA SER A 211 18.52 -3.06 -0.76
C SER A 211 17.01 -3.28 -0.90
N ILE A 212 16.19 -2.30 -0.50
CA ILE A 212 14.75 -2.44 -0.62
C ILE A 212 14.29 -2.39 -2.08
N GLN A 213 14.94 -1.59 -2.92
CA GLN A 213 14.66 -1.58 -4.36
C GLN A 213 14.84 -2.97 -4.96
N GLN A 214 15.97 -3.63 -4.68
CA GLN A 214 16.24 -4.98 -5.18
C GLN A 214 15.22 -6.01 -4.67
N VAL A 215 14.86 -5.97 -3.38
CA VAL A 215 13.88 -6.92 -2.82
C VAL A 215 12.48 -6.68 -3.42
N THR A 216 12.08 -5.42 -3.61
CA THR A 216 10.80 -5.10 -4.24
C THR A 216 10.74 -5.60 -5.68
N GLU A 217 11.81 -5.38 -6.47
CA GLU A 217 11.90 -5.90 -7.84
C GLU A 217 11.81 -7.42 -7.88
N GLU A 218 12.49 -8.12 -6.98
CA GLU A 218 12.39 -9.58 -6.86
C GLU A 218 10.95 -10.05 -6.62
N VAL A 219 10.25 -9.43 -5.66
CA VAL A 219 8.85 -9.75 -5.35
C VAL A 219 7.98 -9.50 -6.58
N MET A 220 8.14 -8.34 -7.23
CA MET A 220 7.37 -7.99 -8.43
C MET A 220 7.59 -9.00 -9.55
N LEU A 221 8.84 -9.41 -9.80
CA LEU A 221 9.16 -10.40 -10.82
C LEU A 221 8.56 -11.78 -10.53
N LYS A 222 8.53 -12.21 -9.26
CA LYS A 222 7.87 -13.46 -8.88
C LYS A 222 6.36 -13.40 -9.06
N VAL A 223 5.74 -12.28 -8.69
CA VAL A 223 4.29 -12.06 -8.83
C VAL A 223 3.86 -12.12 -10.30
N VAL A 224 4.62 -11.51 -11.22
CA VAL A 224 4.28 -11.53 -12.66
C VAL A 224 4.60 -12.85 -13.34
N ALA A 225 5.37 -13.74 -12.71
CA ALA A 225 5.73 -15.05 -13.24
C ALA A 225 4.77 -16.17 -12.80
N TYR A 226 3.83 -15.88 -11.90
CA TYR A 226 2.76 -16.77 -11.46
C TYR A 226 1.76 -17.05 -12.58
#